data_AF-A0AAV9W8D9-F1
#
_entry.id   AF-A0AAV9W8D9-F1
#
_cell.length_a   1.000
_cell.length_b   1.000
_cell.length_c   1.000
_cell.angle_alpha   90.00
_cell.angle_beta   90.00
_cell.angle_gamma   90.00
#
_symmetry.space_group_name_H-M   'P 1'
#
loop_
_entity.id
_entity.type
_entity.pdbx_description
1 polymer ?
#
loop_
_entity_poly.entity_id
_entity_poly.type
_entity_poly.pdbx_seq_one_letter_code
_entity_poly.pdbx_strand_id
1 'polypeptide(L)'
;MGKTYTHTPTPLLTLWLTISLPLVLWDFSYVMLRPHSMPGGKYHLPWKPYALHCEIDLVYGFKHYEEGNGFNPAQSAMNFVETVGYLYYLYLVRSGDGEKGVFGVRTVAGRKAGRAVVVGLVAFVATFWKTVIYWLIEILGGYKNIGHNDFTTIFWFWIMTNGPWLVLPAYGIYKFGGEIVDALAGEKEE
;
A
#
# COMPACT_ATOMS: atom_id res chain seq x y z
N MET A 1 -29.15 -9.44 -25.38
CA MET A 1 -28.06 -8.46 -25.20
C MET A 1 -27.36 -8.85 -23.90
N GLY A 2 -26.08 -9.21 -23.92
CA GLY A 2 -25.37 -9.66 -22.72
C GLY A 2 -25.37 -8.57 -21.63
N LYS A 3 -25.48 -8.97 -20.36
CA LYS A 3 -25.40 -8.03 -19.23
C LYS A 3 -24.01 -7.39 -19.24
N THR A 4 -23.94 -6.08 -19.15
CA THR A 4 -22.66 -5.37 -19.17
C THR A 4 -21.95 -5.59 -17.84
N TYR A 5 -20.68 -6.02 -17.88
CA TYR A 5 -19.86 -6.20 -16.69
C TYR A 5 -19.81 -4.93 -15.84
N THR A 6 -19.91 -5.08 -14.52
CA THR A 6 -19.87 -3.99 -13.54
C THR A 6 -18.83 -4.27 -12.48
N HIS A 7 -18.27 -3.20 -11.91
CA HIS A 7 -17.41 -3.28 -10.74
C HIS A 7 -17.89 -2.30 -9.68
N THR A 8 -18.04 -2.80 -8.46
CA THR A 8 -18.42 -1.99 -7.29
C THR A 8 -17.32 -2.09 -6.23
N PRO A 9 -16.64 -0.97 -5.88
CA PRO A 9 -15.63 -0.98 -4.84
C PRO A 9 -16.21 -1.39 -3.48
N THR A 10 -15.54 -2.32 -2.79
CA THR A 10 -15.99 -2.72 -1.45
C THR A 10 -15.75 -1.59 -0.44
N PRO A 11 -16.58 -1.45 0.61
CA PRO A 11 -16.36 -0.44 1.64
C PRO A 11 -15.02 -0.59 2.34
N LEU A 12 -14.58 -1.83 2.59
CA LEU A 12 -13.29 -2.13 3.23
C LEU A 12 -12.11 -1.64 2.39
N LEU A 13 -12.07 -1.97 1.10
CA LEU A 13 -10.97 -1.55 0.22
C LEU A 13 -10.99 -0.04 -0.01
N THR A 14 -12.19 0.56 -0.09
CA THR A 14 -12.32 2.01 -0.22
C THR A 14 -11.81 2.74 1.03
N LEU A 15 -12.16 2.25 2.22
CA LEU A 15 -11.65 2.77 3.49
C LEU A 15 -10.13 2.61 3.56
N TRP A 16 -9.62 1.42 3.22
CA TRP A 16 -8.20 1.14 3.18
C TRP A 16 -7.46 2.13 2.29
N LEU A 17 -7.87 2.31 1.03
CA LEU A 17 -7.22 3.25 0.10
C LEU A 17 -7.32 4.70 0.57
N THR A 18 -8.40 5.07 1.24
CA THR A 18 -8.57 6.42 1.79
C THR A 18 -7.56 6.72 2.91
N ILE A 19 -7.20 5.72 3.71
CA ILE A 19 -6.23 5.85 4.80
C ILE A 19 -4.80 5.62 4.30
N SER A 20 -4.60 4.62 3.47
CA SER A 20 -3.28 4.14 3.05
C SER A 20 -2.57 5.10 2.11
N LEU A 21 -3.29 5.79 1.21
CA LEU A 21 -2.67 6.72 0.26
C LEU A 21 -2.03 7.94 0.94
N PRO A 22 -2.71 8.66 1.87
CA PRO A 22 -2.05 9.71 2.64
C PRO A 22 -0.84 9.20 3.44
N LEU A 23 -0.95 8.02 4.06
CA LEU A 23 0.14 7.44 4.84
C LEU A 23 1.36 7.11 3.97
N VAL A 24 1.16 6.53 2.79
CA VAL A 24 2.25 6.21 1.86
C VAL A 24 2.88 7.45 1.27
N LEU A 25 2.11 8.51 0.99
CA LEU A 25 2.68 9.79 0.56
C LEU A 25 3.49 10.47 1.67
N TRP A 26 3.03 10.35 2.92
CA TRP A 26 3.77 10.83 4.09
C TRP A 26 5.09 10.05 4.29
N ASP A 27 5.06 8.73 4.14
CA ASP A 27 6.23 7.88 4.16
C ASP A 27 7.19 8.17 2.99
N PHE A 28 6.65 8.27 1.78
CA PHE A 28 7.42 8.61 0.59
C PHE A 28 8.20 9.91 0.76
N SER A 29 7.51 10.95 1.22
CA SER A 29 8.13 12.25 1.46
C SER A 29 9.13 12.20 2.62
N TYR A 30 8.94 11.35 3.64
CA TYR A 30 9.96 11.11 4.65
C TYR A 30 11.24 10.58 4.01
N VAL A 31 11.16 9.48 3.25
CA VAL A 31 12.33 8.80 2.69
C VAL A 31 13.05 9.67 1.66
N MET A 32 12.30 10.31 0.75
CA MET A 32 12.89 11.06 -0.36
C MET A 32 13.46 12.43 0.04
N LEU A 33 13.05 12.98 1.19
CA LEU A 33 13.57 14.25 1.70
C LEU A 33 14.67 14.08 2.75
N ARG A 34 15.18 12.85 2.96
CA ARG A 34 16.34 12.64 3.85
C ARG A 34 17.57 13.38 3.28
N PRO A 35 18.38 14.04 4.12
CA PRO A 35 18.35 13.99 5.58
C PRO A 35 17.46 15.08 6.22
N HIS A 36 16.86 15.98 5.45
CA HIS A 36 16.10 17.12 5.99
C HIS A 36 14.82 16.72 6.72
N SER A 37 14.23 15.58 6.36
CA SER A 37 13.08 14.97 7.02
C SER A 37 13.45 14.11 8.22
N MET A 38 14.73 13.72 8.41
CA MET A 38 15.19 12.88 9.52
C MET A 38 15.26 13.65 10.84
N PRO A 39 15.31 12.96 12.01
CA PRO A 39 15.47 13.63 13.31
C PRO A 39 16.62 14.64 13.32
N GLY A 40 16.38 15.84 13.83
CA GLY A 40 17.35 16.95 13.78
C GLY A 40 17.43 17.69 12.44
N GLY A 41 16.74 17.21 11.39
CA GLY A 41 16.64 17.88 10.09
C GLY A 41 15.70 19.09 10.08
N LYS A 42 15.98 20.04 9.18
CA LYS A 42 15.25 21.32 9.04
C LYS A 42 13.73 21.16 8.91
N TYR A 43 13.26 20.09 8.27
CA TYR A 43 11.85 19.86 7.96
C TYR A 43 11.25 18.72 8.76
N HIS A 44 11.91 18.18 9.80
CA HIS A 44 11.47 16.96 10.49
C HIS A 44 10.09 17.03 11.15
N LEU A 45 9.55 18.23 11.43
CA LEU A 45 8.33 18.42 12.22
C LEU A 45 7.12 17.54 11.81
N PRO A 46 6.76 17.39 10.52
CA PRO A 46 5.66 16.51 10.11
C PRO A 46 5.95 15.02 10.30
N TRP A 47 7.22 14.64 10.43
CA TRP A 47 7.70 13.27 10.57
C TRP A 47 8.20 12.96 11.99
N LYS A 48 7.79 13.74 12.99
CA LYS A 48 8.14 13.49 14.41
C LYS A 48 8.03 12.02 14.85
N PRO A 49 6.96 11.27 14.49
CA PRO A 49 6.88 9.85 14.86
C PRO A 49 8.02 8.99 14.30
N TYR A 50 8.64 9.40 13.19
CA TYR A 50 9.80 8.69 12.63
C TYR A 50 11.04 8.77 13.53
N ALA A 51 11.12 9.68 14.50
CA ALA A 51 12.22 9.67 15.47
C ALA A 51 12.29 8.34 16.22
N LEU A 52 11.15 7.90 16.78
CA LEU A 52 11.04 6.60 17.43
C LEU A 52 11.15 5.46 16.40
N HIS A 53 10.50 5.59 15.24
CA HIS A 53 10.51 4.52 14.24
C HIS A 53 11.91 4.21 13.72
N CYS A 54 12.77 5.21 13.57
CA CYS A 54 14.17 5.05 13.15
C CYS A 54 15.03 4.28 14.16
N GLU A 55 14.70 4.40 15.44
CA GLU A 55 15.39 3.66 16.51
C GLU A 55 14.95 2.20 16.53
N ILE A 56 13.68 1.93 16.20
CA ILE A 56 13.11 0.59 16.18
C ILE A 56 13.52 -0.15 14.90
N ASP A 57 13.29 0.44 13.73
CA ASP A 57 13.66 -0.12 12.45
C ASP A 57 14.75 0.71 11.78
N LEU A 58 15.97 0.16 11.82
CA LEU A 58 17.15 0.80 11.27
C LEU A 58 17.06 0.99 9.75
N VAL A 59 16.12 0.34 9.05
CA VAL A 59 15.84 0.59 7.63
C VAL A 59 15.40 2.03 7.38
N TYR A 60 14.72 2.65 8.34
CA TYR A 60 14.30 4.05 8.30
C TYR A 60 15.30 5.01 8.95
N GLY A 61 16.25 4.49 9.72
CA GLY A 61 17.17 5.25 10.55
C GLY A 61 18.46 5.70 9.88
N PHE A 62 19.32 6.32 10.68
CA PHE A 62 20.62 6.87 10.26
C PHE A 62 21.55 5.81 9.69
N LYS A 63 21.57 4.61 10.28
CA LYS A 63 22.42 3.51 9.83
C LYS A 63 22.27 3.23 8.33
N HIS A 64 21.07 2.91 7.86
CA HIS A 64 20.85 2.62 6.43
C HIS A 64 21.08 3.84 5.54
N TYR A 65 20.75 5.04 6.04
CA TYR A 65 20.97 6.28 5.28
C TYR A 65 22.48 6.55 5.07
N GLU A 66 23.28 6.46 6.14
CA GLU A 66 24.73 6.69 6.12
C GLU A 66 25.49 5.59 5.38
N GLU A 67 25.02 4.34 5.46
CA GLU A 67 25.54 3.21 4.69
C GLU A 67 25.20 3.31 3.18
N GLY A 68 24.36 4.27 2.77
CA GLY A 68 23.91 4.39 1.37
C GLY A 68 23.07 3.20 0.91
N ASN A 69 22.33 2.57 1.83
CA ASN A 69 21.55 1.38 1.51
C ASN A 69 20.34 1.72 0.62
N GLY A 70 20.37 1.21 -0.61
CA GLY A 70 19.34 1.50 -1.61
C GLY A 70 17.97 0.88 -1.37
N PHE A 71 17.82 -0.03 -0.40
CA PHE A 71 16.57 -0.78 -0.22
C PHE A 71 15.38 0.11 0.18
N ASN A 72 15.52 0.96 1.20
CA ASN A 72 14.42 1.82 1.66
C ASN A 72 14.02 2.88 0.61
N PRO A 73 14.97 3.59 -0.04
CA PRO A 73 14.64 4.46 -1.17
C PRO A 73 13.98 3.74 -2.35
N ALA A 74 14.42 2.52 -2.69
CA ALA A 74 13.82 1.74 -3.77
C ALA A 74 12.38 1.34 -3.45
N GLN A 75 12.11 0.87 -2.23
CA GLN A 75 10.76 0.58 -1.74
C GLN A 75 9.86 1.84 -1.79
N SER A 76 10.42 2.98 -1.40
CA SER A 76 9.72 4.27 -1.44
C SER A 76 9.40 4.72 -2.87
N ALA A 77 10.32 4.52 -3.82
CA ALA A 77 10.04 4.78 -5.24
C ALA A 77 8.91 3.89 -5.77
N MET A 78 8.86 2.61 -5.36
CA MET A 78 7.76 1.70 -5.71
C MET A 78 6.42 2.15 -5.09
N ASN A 79 6.44 2.59 -3.82
CA ASN A 79 5.28 3.20 -3.13
C ASN A 79 4.63 4.32 -3.96
N PHE A 80 5.43 5.16 -4.61
CA PHE A 80 4.93 6.23 -5.47
C PHE A 80 4.20 5.69 -6.71
N VAL A 81 4.80 4.71 -7.40
CA VAL A 81 4.18 4.08 -8.58
C VAL A 81 2.87 3.38 -8.23
N GLU A 82 2.83 2.65 -7.11
CA GLU A 82 1.62 2.02 -6.59
C GLU A 82 0.53 3.05 -6.26
N THR A 83 0.93 4.16 -5.62
CA THR A 83 0.03 5.26 -5.26
C THR A 83 -0.63 5.85 -6.51
N VAL A 84 0.11 6.04 -7.60
CA VAL A 84 -0.46 6.49 -8.88
C VAL A 84 -1.50 5.49 -9.40
N GLY A 85 -1.22 4.19 -9.31
CA GLY A 85 -2.15 3.13 -9.68
C GLY A 85 -3.46 3.18 -8.88
N TYR A 86 -3.37 3.29 -7.55
CA TYR A 86 -4.54 3.40 -6.69
C TYR A 86 -5.32 4.71 -6.89
N LEU A 87 -4.64 5.83 -7.10
CA LEU A 87 -5.31 7.10 -7.42
C LEU A 87 -6.05 7.02 -8.76
N TYR A 88 -5.46 6.36 -9.76
CA TYR A 88 -6.13 6.12 -11.04
C TYR A 88 -7.34 5.18 -10.88
N TYR A 89 -7.21 4.10 -10.11
CA TYR A 89 -8.35 3.25 -9.73
C TYR A 89 -9.48 4.07 -9.10
N LEU A 90 -9.16 4.86 -8.07
CA LEU A 90 -10.11 5.71 -7.36
C LEU A 90 -10.77 6.75 -8.30
N TYR A 91 -10.02 7.33 -9.22
CA TYR A 91 -10.54 8.23 -10.25
C TYR A 91 -11.58 7.52 -11.12
N LEU A 92 -11.27 6.31 -11.61
CA LEU A 92 -12.19 5.54 -12.44
C LEU A 92 -13.50 5.29 -11.70
N VAL A 93 -13.45 4.78 -10.47
CA VAL A 93 -14.65 4.40 -9.72
C VAL A 93 -15.43 5.60 -9.19
N ARG A 94 -14.79 6.76 -8.94
CA ARG A 94 -15.51 8.02 -8.62
C ARG A 94 -16.21 8.64 -9.82
N SER A 95 -15.71 8.36 -11.03
CA SER A 95 -16.35 8.78 -12.29
C SER A 95 -17.51 7.89 -12.74
N GLY A 96 -17.92 6.92 -11.91
CA GLY A 96 -19.09 6.07 -12.16
C GLY A 96 -20.40 6.84 -12.04
N ASP A 97 -21.45 6.26 -12.60
CA ASP A 97 -22.83 6.75 -12.58
C ASP A 97 -23.79 5.77 -11.88
N GLY A 98 -23.32 4.58 -11.51
CA GLY A 98 -24.09 3.58 -10.79
C GLY A 98 -24.25 3.89 -9.29
N GLU A 99 -24.52 2.83 -8.54
CA GLU A 99 -24.79 2.89 -7.10
C GLU A 99 -23.66 3.60 -6.34
N LYS A 100 -24.04 4.39 -5.34
CA LYS A 100 -23.09 5.12 -4.50
C LYS A 100 -22.51 4.20 -3.45
N GLY A 101 -21.20 4.03 -3.46
CA GLY A 101 -20.44 3.46 -2.36
C GLY A 101 -20.03 4.52 -1.33
N VAL A 102 -19.12 4.12 -0.44
CA VAL A 102 -18.55 5.00 0.58
C VAL A 102 -17.48 5.94 -0.01
N PHE A 103 -17.21 7.08 0.64
CA PHE A 103 -16.15 8.02 0.23
C PHE A 103 -16.21 8.47 -1.26
N GLY A 104 -17.44 8.57 -1.78
CA GLY A 104 -17.72 9.11 -3.12
C GLY A 104 -17.44 8.17 -4.28
N VAL A 105 -17.04 6.92 -4.03
CA VAL A 105 -16.88 5.92 -5.10
C VAL A 105 -18.24 5.43 -5.58
N ARG A 106 -18.31 4.96 -6.82
CA ARG A 106 -19.54 4.49 -7.46
C ARG A 106 -19.29 3.23 -8.27
N THR A 107 -20.36 2.49 -8.51
CA THR A 107 -20.32 1.38 -9.47
C THR A 107 -20.01 1.90 -10.87
N VAL A 108 -19.12 1.20 -11.56
CA VAL A 108 -18.74 1.46 -12.95
C VAL A 108 -19.08 0.26 -13.82
N ALA A 109 -19.27 0.48 -15.13
CA ALA A 109 -19.64 -0.56 -16.07
C ALA A 109 -18.71 -0.64 -17.29
N GLY A 110 -18.74 -1.78 -17.98
CA GLY A 110 -18.10 -2.03 -19.26
C GLY A 110 -16.57 -1.91 -19.20
N ARG A 111 -15.98 -1.25 -20.20
CA ARG A 111 -14.53 -1.08 -20.30
C ARG A 111 -13.92 -0.33 -19.10
N LYS A 112 -14.69 0.58 -18.49
CA LYS A 112 -14.25 1.33 -17.30
C LYS A 112 -14.12 0.40 -16.09
N ALA A 113 -15.09 -0.48 -15.88
CA ALA A 113 -15.02 -1.52 -14.86
C ALA A 113 -13.82 -2.44 -15.07
N GLY A 114 -13.65 -2.98 -16.28
CA GLY A 114 -12.50 -3.84 -16.59
C GLY A 114 -11.16 -3.17 -16.34
N ARG A 115 -11.01 -1.88 -16.69
CA ARG A 115 -9.81 -1.09 -16.38
C ARG A 115 -9.60 -0.92 -14.88
N ALA A 116 -10.66 -0.60 -14.13
CA ALA A 116 -10.57 -0.41 -12.69
C ALA A 116 -10.08 -1.69 -12.00
N VAL A 117 -10.64 -2.84 -12.38
CA VAL A 117 -10.32 -4.13 -11.75
C VAL A 117 -8.88 -4.57 -12.05
N VAL A 118 -8.44 -4.43 -13.30
CA VAL A 118 -7.06 -4.75 -13.68
C VAL A 118 -6.05 -3.84 -12.96
N VAL A 119 -6.30 -2.52 -12.94
CA VAL A 119 -5.41 -1.57 -12.25
C VAL A 119 -5.37 -1.83 -10.75
N GLY A 120 -6.54 -2.07 -10.14
CA GLY A 120 -6.66 -2.41 -8.73
C GLY A 120 -5.86 -3.67 -8.40
N LEU A 121 -6.04 -4.75 -9.17
CA LEU A 121 -5.29 -5.99 -9.00
C LEU A 121 -3.78 -5.77 -9.07
N VAL A 122 -3.29 -5.10 -10.12
CA VAL A 122 -1.84 -4.85 -10.30
C VAL A 122 -1.28 -4.04 -9.12
N ALA A 123 -1.98 -2.99 -8.68
CA ALA A 123 -1.55 -2.19 -7.55
C ALA A 123 -1.50 -3.00 -6.24
N PHE A 124 -2.52 -3.82 -5.96
CA PHE A 124 -2.54 -4.68 -4.77
C PHE A 124 -1.46 -5.78 -4.80
N VAL A 125 -1.20 -6.39 -5.96
CA VAL A 125 -0.10 -7.34 -6.14
C VAL A 125 1.24 -6.68 -5.87
N ALA A 126 1.47 -5.49 -6.41
CA ALA A 126 2.70 -4.73 -6.19
C ALA A 126 2.91 -4.41 -4.70
N THR A 127 1.88 -3.86 -4.04
CA THR A 127 1.95 -3.56 -2.59
C THR A 127 2.25 -4.81 -1.77
N PHE A 128 1.55 -5.92 -2.03
CA PHE A 128 1.75 -7.17 -1.30
C PHE A 128 3.19 -7.67 -1.40
N TRP A 129 3.70 -7.86 -2.63
CA TRP A 129 5.02 -8.44 -2.83
C TRP A 129 6.15 -7.52 -2.41
N LYS A 130 5.98 -6.21 -2.55
CA LYS A 130 6.91 -5.23 -2.00
C LYS A 130 7.06 -5.43 -0.48
N THR A 131 5.95 -5.58 0.25
CA THR A 131 5.97 -5.83 1.70
C THR A 131 6.51 -7.23 2.04
N VAL A 132 6.20 -8.26 1.25
CA VAL A 132 6.81 -9.59 1.43
C VAL A 132 8.33 -9.51 1.34
N ILE A 133 8.88 -8.79 0.35
CA ILE A 133 10.32 -8.61 0.20
C ILE A 133 10.92 -7.90 1.43
N TYR A 134 10.23 -6.89 1.96
CA TYR A 134 10.67 -6.21 3.18
C TYR A 134 10.79 -7.15 4.39
N TRP A 135 9.80 -8.03 4.59
CA TRP A 135 9.86 -9.05 5.65
C TRP A 135 10.96 -10.09 5.39
N LEU A 136 11.10 -10.56 4.15
CA LEU A 136 12.11 -11.54 3.78
C LEU A 136 13.52 -11.00 3.96
N ILE A 137 13.77 -9.72 3.65
CA ILE A 137 15.08 -9.10 3.89
C ILE A 137 15.44 -9.14 5.36
N GLU A 138 14.47 -8.98 6.25
CA GLU A 138 14.76 -9.01 7.68
C GLU A 138 14.98 -10.43 8.21
N ILE A 139 14.15 -11.38 7.78
CA ILE A 139 14.30 -12.80 8.16
C ILE A 139 15.62 -13.36 7.62
N LEU A 140 15.91 -13.16 6.33
CA LEU A 140 17.10 -13.68 5.67
C LEU A 140 18.36 -12.87 6.02
N GLY A 141 18.19 -11.62 6.43
CA GLY A 141 19.25 -10.76 6.94
C GLY A 141 19.60 -10.99 8.42
N GLY A 142 18.99 -11.99 9.07
CA GLY A 142 19.28 -12.33 10.46
C GLY A 142 18.78 -11.28 11.46
N TYR A 143 17.68 -10.60 11.14
CA TYR A 143 17.07 -9.53 11.94
C TYR A 143 18.03 -8.37 12.25
N LYS A 144 18.92 -8.03 11.31
CA LYS A 144 19.97 -7.02 11.52
C LYS A 144 19.46 -5.59 11.75
N ASN A 145 18.21 -5.29 11.38
CA ASN A 145 17.64 -3.95 11.45
C ASN A 145 16.64 -3.79 12.59
N ILE A 146 16.05 -4.88 13.09
CA ILE A 146 15.04 -4.84 14.16
C ILE A 146 15.41 -5.70 15.39
N GLY A 147 16.38 -6.60 15.26
CA GLY A 147 16.70 -7.62 16.27
C GLY A 147 17.35 -7.09 17.54
N HIS A 148 17.72 -5.82 17.59
CA HIS A 148 18.18 -5.14 18.82
C HIS A 148 17.04 -4.75 19.76
N ASN A 149 15.78 -4.83 19.31
CA ASN A 149 14.61 -4.53 20.13
C ASN A 149 14.08 -5.78 20.84
N ASP A 150 13.36 -5.58 21.96
CA ASP A 150 12.59 -6.64 22.59
C ASP A 150 11.36 -7.04 21.76
N PHE A 151 10.80 -8.22 22.04
CA PHE A 151 9.66 -8.75 21.29
C PHE A 151 8.42 -7.85 21.35
N THR A 152 8.13 -7.21 22.49
CA THR A 152 6.94 -6.36 22.63
C THR A 152 7.06 -5.13 21.71
N THR A 153 8.25 -4.53 21.65
CA THR A 153 8.55 -3.44 20.73
C THR A 153 8.40 -3.89 19.27
N ILE A 154 8.99 -5.02 18.90
CA ILE A 154 8.86 -5.57 17.54
C ILE A 154 7.38 -5.83 17.19
N PHE A 155 6.62 -6.43 18.09
CA PHE A 155 5.22 -6.76 17.85
C PHE A 155 4.38 -5.51 17.54
N TRP A 156 4.45 -4.49 18.41
CA TRP A 156 3.60 -3.31 18.26
C TRP A 156 4.06 -2.34 17.17
N PHE A 157 5.37 -2.17 17.00
CA PHE A 157 5.90 -1.12 16.13
C PHE A 157 6.42 -1.61 14.78
N TRP A 158 6.62 -2.93 14.62
CA TRP A 158 7.06 -3.52 13.36
C TRP A 158 6.04 -4.50 12.78
N ILE A 159 5.58 -5.50 13.55
CA ILE A 159 4.60 -6.49 13.05
C ILE A 159 3.24 -5.84 12.81
N MET A 160 2.68 -5.16 13.81
CA MET A 160 1.34 -4.57 13.72
C MET A 160 1.24 -3.40 12.75
N THR A 161 2.35 -2.68 12.52
CA THR A 161 2.40 -1.56 11.57
C THR A 161 2.54 -2.04 10.13
N ASN A 162 3.31 -3.12 9.90
CA ASN A 162 3.54 -3.66 8.56
C ASN A 162 2.56 -4.76 8.13
N GLY A 163 2.01 -5.54 9.07
CA GLY A 163 1.09 -6.64 8.82
C GLY A 163 -0.17 -6.26 8.01
N PRO A 164 -0.81 -5.09 8.24
CA PRO A 164 -1.94 -4.65 7.42
C PRO A 164 -1.61 -4.54 5.92
N TRP A 165 -0.36 -4.22 5.56
CA TRP A 165 0.13 -4.16 4.18
C TRP A 165 0.34 -5.53 3.53
N LEU A 166 0.24 -6.61 4.30
CA LEU A 166 0.14 -7.98 3.76
C LEU A 166 -1.32 -8.41 3.66
N VAL A 167 -2.08 -8.24 4.74
CA VAL A 167 -3.44 -8.79 4.83
C VAL A 167 -4.42 -8.08 3.91
N LEU A 168 -4.46 -6.75 3.90
CA LEU A 168 -5.44 -6.00 3.11
C LEU A 168 -5.12 -6.05 1.60
N PRO A 169 -3.86 -5.99 1.17
CA PRO A 169 -3.53 -6.24 -0.22
C PRO A 169 -3.80 -7.67 -0.67
N ALA A 170 -3.53 -8.69 0.15
CA ALA A 170 -3.92 -10.06 -0.17
C ALA A 170 -5.44 -10.21 -0.35
N TYR A 171 -6.24 -9.57 0.51
CA TYR A 171 -7.69 -9.53 0.34
C TYR A 171 -8.11 -8.81 -0.96
N GLY A 172 -7.45 -7.70 -1.29
CA GLY A 172 -7.61 -7.02 -2.57
C GLY A 172 -7.34 -7.95 -3.76
N ILE A 173 -6.18 -8.62 -3.77
CA ILE A 173 -5.81 -9.59 -4.82
C ILE A 173 -6.88 -10.66 -4.97
N TYR A 174 -7.34 -11.25 -3.87
CA TYR A 174 -8.40 -12.26 -3.88
C TYR A 174 -9.70 -11.70 -4.50
N LYS A 175 -10.13 -10.51 -4.09
CA LYS A 175 -11.36 -9.88 -4.60
C LYS A 175 -11.29 -9.52 -6.07
N PHE A 176 -10.29 -8.74 -6.48
CA PHE A 176 -10.16 -8.34 -7.89
C PHE A 176 -9.84 -9.53 -8.79
N GLY A 177 -9.04 -10.49 -8.32
CA GLY A 177 -8.74 -11.72 -9.05
C GLY A 177 -9.97 -12.59 -9.27
N GLY A 178 -10.78 -12.80 -8.23
CA GLY A 178 -12.05 -13.51 -8.33
C GLY A 178 -13.01 -12.85 -9.32
N GLU A 179 -13.16 -11.53 -9.23
CA GLU A 179 -14.05 -10.77 -10.13
C GLU A 179 -13.64 -10.90 -11.61
N ILE A 180 -12.34 -10.94 -11.91
CA ILE A 180 -11.84 -11.21 -13.27
C ILE A 180 -12.19 -12.64 -13.70
N VAL A 181 -11.97 -13.63 -12.83
CA VAL A 181 -12.27 -15.03 -13.14
C VAL A 181 -13.76 -15.23 -13.41
N ASP A 182 -14.62 -14.72 -12.54
CA ASP A 182 -16.08 -14.82 -12.66
C ASP A 182 -16.57 -14.18 -13.97
N ALA A 183 -16.06 -12.97 -14.28
CA ALA A 183 -16.39 -12.28 -15.52
C ALA A 183 -15.94 -13.03 -16.78
N LEU A 184 -14.80 -13.72 -16.74
CA LEU A 184 -14.28 -14.52 -17.86
C LEU A 184 -14.98 -15.88 -17.99
N ALA A 185 -15.40 -16.49 -16.88
CA ALA A 185 -16.19 -17.71 -16.85
C ALA A 185 -17.64 -17.49 -17.32
N GLY A 186 -18.09 -16.23 -17.32
CA GLY A 186 -19.50 -15.89 -17.54
C GLY A 186 -20.38 -16.19 -16.32
N GLU A 187 -19.75 -16.40 -15.16
CA GLU A 187 -20.42 -16.62 -13.88
C GLU A 187 -20.90 -15.28 -13.32
N LYS A 188 -22.11 -15.30 -12.76
CA LYS A 188 -22.79 -14.10 -12.26
C LYS A 188 -22.23 -13.75 -10.88
N GLU A 189 -22.03 -12.47 -10.61
CA GLU A 189 -22.05 -11.98 -9.22
C GLU A 189 -23.47 -12.22 -8.66
N GLU A 190 -23.61 -13.15 -7.71
CA GLU A 190 -24.79 -13.30 -6.84
C GLU A 190 -24.77 -12.29 -5.69
#